data_AF-A0A4D7AI30-F1
#
_entry.id   AF-A0A4D7AI30-F1
#
_cell.length_a   1.000
_cell.length_b   1.000
_cell.length_c   1.000
_cell.angle_alpha   90.00
_cell.angle_beta   90.00
_cell.angle_gamma   90.00
#
_symmetry.space_group_name_H-M   'P 1'
#
loop_
_entity.id
_entity.type
_entity.pdbx_description
1 polymer ?
#
loop_
_entity_poly.entity_id
_entity_poly.type
_entity_poly.pdbx_seq_one_letter_code
_entity_poly.pdbx_strand_id
1 'polypeptide(L)'
;MIEFGKDHSPAWLELMSAYQIFRARLFDWSREPDQVKQRDLLLELGSWENRDLNRRTLVADLLRSAEMWDEKALLLVQKELTAIALQEQEVIAAFVRMALSKLKGRSERLAIADEVLRLVAEEEGKAEPDPVVFHNGCLLLYDLHCEAEFSQYADRYGTLIEQAYGLDEKGLADMKKTLSAGP
;
A
#
# COMPACT_ATOMS: atom_id res chain seq x y z
N MET A 1 -17.00 23.71 5.90
CA MET A 1 -17.86 22.50 5.91
C MET A 1 -18.77 22.58 4.71
N ILE A 2 -18.98 21.46 4.01
CA ILE A 2 -19.97 21.43 2.91
C ILE A 2 -21.33 21.22 3.57
N GLU A 3 -22.29 22.10 3.25
CA GLU A 3 -23.68 21.94 3.68
C GLU A 3 -24.38 20.92 2.79
N PHE A 4 -24.98 19.90 3.40
CA PHE A 4 -25.76 18.87 2.70
C PHE A 4 -27.23 19.26 2.62
N GLY A 5 -27.92 18.79 1.58
CA GLY A 5 -29.35 19.02 1.39
C GLY A 5 -30.18 18.52 2.58
N LYS A 6 -31.25 19.25 2.91
CA LYS A 6 -32.14 18.93 4.05
C LYS A 6 -32.99 17.67 3.81
N ASP A 7 -33.03 17.16 2.58
CA ASP A 7 -33.76 15.95 2.20
C ASP A 7 -33.06 14.66 2.64
N HIS A 8 -31.80 14.75 3.07
CA HIS A 8 -31.10 13.60 3.63
C HIS A 8 -31.58 13.26 5.04
N SER A 9 -31.52 11.97 5.38
CA SER A 9 -31.88 11.52 6.72
C SER A 9 -30.93 12.08 7.79
N PRO A 10 -31.39 12.27 9.04
CA PRO A 10 -30.54 12.75 10.13
C PRO A 10 -29.26 11.92 10.33
N ALA A 11 -29.36 10.59 10.23
CA ALA A 11 -28.22 9.69 10.36
C ALA A 11 -27.17 9.88 9.26
N TRP A 12 -27.61 10.15 8.02
CA TRP A 12 -26.69 10.48 6.92
C TRP A 12 -25.96 11.81 7.16
N LEU A 13 -26.70 12.83 7.60
CA LEU A 13 -26.13 14.15 7.90
C LEU A 13 -25.09 14.07 9.02
N GLU A 14 -25.36 13.28 10.06
CA GLU A 14 -24.42 13.01 11.16
C GLU A 14 -23.16 12.30 10.66
N LEU A 15 -23.31 11.23 9.89
CA LEU A 15 -22.20 10.48 9.30
C LEU A 15 -21.30 11.38 8.44
N MET A 16 -21.90 12.17 7.55
CA MET A 16 -21.13 13.04 6.66
C MET A 16 -20.48 14.20 7.40
N SER A 17 -21.10 14.71 8.48
CA SER A 17 -20.48 15.69 9.37
C SER A 17 -19.25 15.11 10.06
N ALA A 18 -19.36 13.90 10.63
CA ALA A 18 -18.24 13.20 11.25
C ALA A 18 -17.10 12.94 10.25
N TYR A 19 -17.43 12.54 9.01
CA TYR A 19 -16.44 12.34 7.96
C TYR A 19 -15.71 13.64 7.57
N GLN A 20 -16.42 14.77 7.45
CA GLN A 20 -15.78 16.07 7.21
C GLN A 20 -14.84 16.47 8.34
N ILE A 21 -15.25 16.24 9.60
CA ILE A 21 -14.42 16.51 10.77
C ILE A 21 -13.17 15.62 10.74
N PHE A 22 -13.32 14.32 10.49
CA PHE A 22 -12.19 13.40 10.36
C PHE A 22 -11.20 13.87 9.29
N ARG A 23 -11.67 14.21 8.10
CA ARG A 23 -10.83 14.74 7.02
C ARG A 23 -10.08 16.01 7.41
N ALA A 24 -10.76 16.94 8.09
CA ALA A 24 -10.13 18.17 8.56
C ALA A 24 -9.03 17.86 9.60
N ARG A 25 -9.31 16.97 10.56
CA ARG A 25 -8.32 16.56 11.57
C ARG A 25 -7.13 15.82 10.99
N LEU A 26 -7.34 14.96 10.00
CA LEU A 26 -6.25 14.28 9.31
C LEU A 26 -5.36 15.29 8.55
N PHE A 27 -5.97 16.32 7.95
CA PHE A 27 -5.24 17.39 7.27
C PHE A 27 -4.45 18.27 8.25
N ASP A 28 -4.97 18.51 9.45
CA ASP A 28 -4.21 19.19 10.50
C ASP A 28 -3.05 18.31 10.98
N TRP A 29 -3.28 17.01 11.19
CA TRP A 29 -2.26 16.05 11.59
C TRP A 29 -1.13 15.92 10.57
N SER A 30 -1.39 16.01 9.27
CA SER A 30 -0.32 15.95 8.26
C SER A 30 0.71 17.09 8.38
N ARG A 31 0.33 18.18 9.08
CA ARG A 31 1.19 19.34 9.37
C ARG A 31 1.95 19.22 10.69
N GLU A 32 1.72 18.18 11.48
CA GLU A 32 2.49 17.91 12.70
C GLU A 32 3.98 17.65 12.38
N PRO A 33 4.89 17.82 13.36
CA PRO A 33 6.29 17.49 13.19
C PRO A 33 6.51 16.04 12.75
N ASP A 34 7.53 15.81 11.92
CA ASP A 34 7.79 14.49 11.33
C ASP A 34 8.00 13.40 12.40
N GLN A 35 8.62 13.72 13.53
CA GLN A 35 8.79 12.78 14.65
C GLN A 35 7.46 12.34 15.26
N VAL A 36 6.47 13.24 15.34
CA VAL A 36 5.13 12.95 15.86
C VAL A 36 4.40 12.06 14.86
N LYS A 37 4.36 12.46 13.58
CA LYS A 37 3.74 11.68 12.51
C LYS A 37 4.32 10.27 12.43
N GLN A 38 5.65 10.16 12.45
CA GLN A 38 6.33 8.87 12.40
C GLN A 38 5.96 8.00 13.58
N ARG A 39 6.02 8.53 14.82
CA ARG A 39 5.64 7.76 16.01
C ARG A 39 4.21 7.28 15.93
N ASP A 40 3.27 8.16 15.57
CA ASP A 40 1.85 7.83 15.51
C ASP A 40 1.59 6.77 14.42
N LEU A 41 2.18 6.93 13.24
CA LEU A 41 2.09 5.93 12.17
C LEU A 41 2.73 4.61 12.57
N LEU A 42 3.89 4.60 13.24
CA LEU A 42 4.53 3.35 13.67
C LEU A 42 3.72 2.63 14.75
N LEU A 43 3.05 3.34 15.66
CA LEU A 43 2.12 2.73 16.61
C LEU A 43 0.96 2.03 15.86
N GLU A 44 0.47 2.68 14.81
CA GLU A 44 -0.64 2.16 14.02
C GLU A 44 -0.27 1.02 13.06
N LEU A 45 0.90 1.10 12.43
CA LEU A 45 1.34 0.17 11.39
C LEU A 45 2.24 -0.95 11.95
N GLY A 46 3.08 -0.67 12.96
CA GLY A 46 4.04 -1.65 13.50
C GLY A 46 3.42 -2.79 14.31
N SER A 47 2.13 -2.70 14.65
CA SER A 47 1.38 -3.73 15.39
C SER A 47 0.34 -4.46 14.53
N TRP A 48 0.39 -4.28 13.21
CA TRP A 48 -0.67 -4.64 12.28
C TRP A 48 -1.13 -6.10 12.37
N GLU A 49 -0.17 -7.04 12.36
CA GLU A 49 -0.43 -8.48 12.35
C GLU A 49 -1.24 -8.98 13.57
N ASN A 50 -1.13 -8.31 14.73
CA ASN A 50 -1.72 -8.76 16.00
C ASN A 50 -3.01 -8.01 16.40
N ARG A 51 -3.59 -7.22 15.48
CA ARG A 51 -4.80 -6.42 15.77
C ARG A 51 -6.09 -7.22 15.70
N ASP A 52 -7.04 -6.89 16.57
CA ASP A 52 -8.44 -7.31 16.42
C ASP A 52 -9.08 -6.71 15.15
N LEU A 53 -10.21 -7.28 14.74
CA LEU A 53 -10.91 -6.88 13.51
C LEU A 53 -11.30 -5.40 13.52
N ASN A 54 -11.69 -4.83 14.65
CA ASN A 54 -12.13 -3.44 14.72
C ASN A 54 -10.95 -2.48 14.49
N ARG A 55 -9.79 -2.78 15.09
CA ARG A 55 -8.56 -2.00 14.87
C ARG A 55 -8.02 -2.15 13.45
N ARG A 56 -8.16 -3.33 12.84
CA ARG A 56 -7.82 -3.54 11.42
C ARG A 56 -8.73 -2.71 10.52
N THR A 57 -10.03 -2.65 10.77
CA THR A 57 -10.95 -1.81 9.98
C THR A 57 -10.59 -0.32 10.07
N LEU A 58 -10.28 0.18 11.27
CA LEU A 58 -9.95 1.61 11.46
C LEU A 58 -8.67 2.03 10.71
N VAL A 59 -7.65 1.19 10.71
CA VAL A 59 -6.42 1.51 9.95
C VAL A 59 -6.59 1.20 8.46
N ALA A 60 -7.44 0.26 8.07
CA ALA A 60 -7.82 0.12 6.67
C ALA A 60 -8.42 1.42 6.14
N ASP A 61 -9.30 2.06 6.92
CA ASP A 61 -9.85 3.38 6.60
C ASP A 61 -8.77 4.48 6.61
N LEU A 62 -7.82 4.41 7.54
CA LEU A 62 -6.66 5.30 7.57
C LEU A 62 -5.78 5.14 6.31
N LEU A 63 -5.48 3.91 5.89
CA LEU A 63 -4.69 3.62 4.69
C LEU A 63 -5.44 4.00 3.41
N ARG A 64 -6.77 3.84 3.39
CA ARG A 64 -7.61 4.35 2.31
C ARG A 64 -7.51 5.87 2.16
N SER A 65 -7.26 6.57 3.27
CA SER A 65 -7.05 8.01 3.29
C SER A 65 -5.65 8.45 2.85
N ALA A 66 -4.74 7.51 2.52
CA ALA A 66 -3.36 7.81 2.13
C ALA A 66 -3.24 8.63 0.82
N GLU A 67 -4.32 8.73 0.04
CA GLU A 67 -4.43 9.74 -1.03
C GLU A 67 -4.17 11.17 -0.53
N MET A 68 -4.54 11.48 0.72
CA MET A 68 -4.36 12.79 1.35
C MET A 68 -3.00 12.97 2.03
N TRP A 69 -2.21 11.91 2.17
CA TRP A 69 -0.91 12.00 2.81
C TRP A 69 0.09 12.69 1.89
N ASP A 70 0.95 13.53 2.46
CA ASP A 70 2.05 14.10 1.69
C ASP A 70 3.18 13.08 1.48
N GLU A 71 4.09 13.40 0.57
CA GLU A 71 5.23 12.55 0.23
C GLU A 71 6.10 12.23 1.45
N LYS A 72 6.27 13.21 2.36
CA LYS A 72 7.08 13.04 3.56
C LYS A 72 6.47 12.02 4.52
N ALA A 73 5.16 12.07 4.74
CA ALA A 73 4.46 11.11 5.59
C ALA A 73 4.61 9.68 5.06
N LEU A 74 4.55 9.49 3.73
CA LEU A 74 4.78 8.18 3.11
C LEU A 74 6.21 7.69 3.32
N LEU A 75 7.21 8.58 3.17
CA LEU A 75 8.62 8.23 3.35
C LEU A 75 8.96 7.85 4.80
N LEU A 76 8.31 8.47 5.79
CA LEU A 76 8.56 8.20 7.21
C LEU A 76 8.25 6.75 7.63
N VAL A 77 7.35 6.08 6.91
CA VAL A 77 6.91 4.69 7.18
C VAL A 77 6.93 3.82 5.93
N GLN A 78 7.81 4.15 4.98
CA GLN A 78 7.90 3.48 3.69
C GLN A 78 8.08 1.96 3.84
N LYS A 79 8.88 1.52 4.82
CA LYS A 79 9.16 0.10 5.04
C LYS A 79 7.94 -0.65 5.56
N GLU A 80 7.24 -0.07 6.53
CA GLU A 80 6.02 -0.63 7.10
C GLU A 80 4.92 -0.71 6.04
N LEU A 81 4.78 0.34 5.22
CA LEU A 81 3.86 0.32 4.08
C LEU A 81 4.26 -0.73 3.04
N THR A 82 5.55 -0.94 2.79
CA THR A 82 6.00 -1.99 1.87
C THR A 82 5.65 -3.38 2.40
N ALA A 83 5.87 -3.64 3.70
CA ALA A 83 5.48 -4.89 4.34
C ALA A 83 3.96 -5.12 4.24
N ILE A 84 3.14 -4.12 4.58
CA ILE A 84 1.68 -4.20 4.48
C ILE A 84 1.25 -4.45 3.02
N ALA A 85 1.87 -3.76 2.05
CA ALA A 85 1.57 -3.95 0.63
C ALA A 85 1.81 -5.39 0.16
N LEU A 86 2.73 -6.12 0.78
CA LEU A 86 3.07 -7.50 0.44
C LEU A 86 2.19 -8.52 1.18
N GLN A 87 2.03 -8.34 2.49
CA GLN A 87 1.49 -9.37 3.39
C GLN A 87 -0.03 -9.35 3.52
N GLU A 88 -0.67 -8.24 3.15
CA GLU A 88 -2.11 -8.10 3.35
C GLU A 88 -2.96 -8.56 2.17
N GLN A 89 -4.24 -8.75 2.48
CA GLN A 89 -5.26 -9.07 1.48
C GLN A 89 -5.38 -7.97 0.43
N GLU A 90 -5.82 -8.37 -0.76
CA GLU A 90 -5.85 -7.58 -2.00
C GLU A 90 -6.33 -6.14 -1.81
N VAL A 91 -7.41 -5.90 -1.06
CA VAL A 91 -7.97 -4.56 -0.87
C VAL A 91 -7.03 -3.62 -0.11
N ILE A 92 -6.43 -4.10 0.98
CA ILE A 92 -5.51 -3.29 1.79
C ILE A 92 -4.19 -3.11 1.04
N ALA A 93 -3.65 -4.21 0.49
CA ALA A 93 -2.46 -4.18 -0.33
C ALA A 93 -2.60 -3.17 -1.48
N ALA A 94 -3.75 -3.14 -2.17
CA ALA A 94 -4.02 -2.18 -3.24
C ALA A 94 -3.99 -0.72 -2.77
N PHE A 95 -4.62 -0.39 -1.63
CA PHE A 95 -4.57 0.98 -1.11
C PHE A 95 -3.14 1.42 -0.78
N VAL A 96 -2.35 0.52 -0.19
CA VAL A 96 -0.96 0.85 0.15
C VAL A 96 -0.08 0.95 -1.09
N ARG A 97 -0.25 0.06 -2.08
CA ARG A 97 0.45 0.18 -3.38
C ARG A 97 0.11 1.49 -4.08
N MET A 98 -1.17 1.89 -4.10
CA MET A 98 -1.58 3.19 -4.64
C MET A 98 -0.88 4.35 -3.90
N ALA A 99 -0.82 4.29 -2.57
CA ALA A 99 -0.14 5.29 -1.76
C ALA A 99 1.37 5.36 -2.08
N LEU A 100 2.06 4.23 -2.09
CA LEU A 100 3.49 4.13 -2.44
C LEU A 100 3.77 4.60 -3.88
N SER A 101 2.86 4.35 -4.82
CA SER A 101 3.00 4.78 -6.23
C SER A 101 3.04 6.31 -6.42
N LYS A 102 2.61 7.07 -5.40
CA LYS A 102 2.73 8.54 -5.35
C LYS A 102 4.19 8.99 -5.25
N LEU A 103 5.08 8.16 -4.72
CA LEU A 103 6.52 8.41 -4.69
C LEU A 103 7.06 8.32 -6.12
N LYS A 104 7.35 9.48 -6.72
CA LYS A 104 7.82 9.57 -8.12
C LYS A 104 9.35 9.57 -8.24
N GLY A 105 10.06 9.83 -7.16
CA GLY A 105 11.51 9.85 -7.15
C GLY A 105 12.12 8.47 -7.39
N ARG A 106 13.18 8.42 -8.19
CA ARG A 106 13.85 7.16 -8.57
C ARG A 106 14.48 6.48 -7.36
N SER A 107 15.12 7.25 -6.48
CA SER A 107 15.74 6.74 -5.25
C SER A 107 14.74 6.07 -4.32
N GLU A 108 13.58 6.69 -4.17
CA GLU A 108 12.49 6.26 -3.29
C GLU A 108 11.90 4.94 -3.82
N ARG A 109 11.62 4.88 -5.13
CA ARG A 109 11.14 3.67 -5.80
C ARG A 109 12.11 2.50 -5.70
N LEU A 110 13.40 2.75 -5.91
CA LEU A 110 14.44 1.72 -5.75
C LEU A 110 14.54 1.26 -4.30
N ALA A 111 14.44 2.16 -3.32
CA ALA A 111 14.44 1.78 -1.91
C ALA A 111 13.22 0.91 -1.54
N ILE A 112 12.06 1.13 -2.17
CA ILE A 112 10.90 0.22 -2.00
C ILE A 112 11.19 -1.12 -2.67
N ALA A 113 11.73 -1.12 -3.90
CA ALA A 113 12.05 -2.35 -4.60
C ALA A 113 13.07 -3.21 -3.83
N ASP A 114 14.11 -2.60 -3.26
CA ASP A 114 15.08 -3.28 -2.40
C ASP A 114 14.41 -3.92 -1.18
N GLU A 115 13.46 -3.21 -0.57
CA GLU A 115 12.70 -3.72 0.58
C GLU A 115 11.74 -4.85 0.18
N VAL A 116 11.11 -4.79 -1.00
CA VAL A 116 10.32 -5.89 -1.57
C VAL A 116 11.20 -7.12 -1.73
N LEU A 117 12.38 -6.98 -2.33
CA LEU A 117 13.30 -8.10 -2.54
C LEU A 117 13.76 -8.71 -1.20
N ARG A 118 14.02 -7.88 -0.19
CA ARG A 118 14.35 -8.34 1.17
C ARG A 118 13.23 -9.16 1.79
N LEU A 119 12.00 -8.64 1.79
CA LEU A 119 10.83 -9.30 2.40
C LEU A 119 10.46 -10.59 1.68
N VAL A 120 10.56 -10.61 0.35
CA VAL A 120 10.24 -11.78 -0.46
C VAL A 120 11.29 -12.88 -0.28
N ALA A 121 12.57 -12.53 -0.10
CA ALA A 121 13.59 -13.50 0.25
C ALA A 121 13.35 -14.13 1.64
N GLU A 122 12.79 -13.38 2.59
CA GLU A 122 12.36 -13.92 3.89
C GLU A 122 11.16 -14.86 3.75
N GLU A 123 10.19 -14.52 2.90
CA GLU A 123 9.02 -15.37 2.60
C GLU A 123 9.42 -16.67 1.91
N GLU A 124 10.30 -16.58 0.90
CA GLU A 124 10.82 -17.74 0.15
C GLU A 124 11.54 -18.74 1.06
N GLY A 125 12.17 -18.28 2.15
CA GLY A 125 12.83 -19.12 3.13
C GLY A 125 11.90 -19.90 4.06
N LYS A 126 10.59 -19.66 4.03
CA LYS A 126 9.61 -20.36 4.88
C LYS A 126 9.34 -21.78 4.37
N ALA A 127 8.91 -22.66 5.28
CA ALA A 127 8.55 -24.03 4.94
C ALA A 127 7.38 -24.11 3.95
N GLU A 128 6.42 -23.19 4.10
CA GLU A 128 5.29 -22.98 3.20
C GLU A 128 5.21 -21.47 2.90
N PRO A 129 5.89 -21.00 1.83
CA PRO A 129 5.81 -19.61 1.41
C PRO A 129 4.40 -19.24 0.97
N ASP A 130 3.90 -18.05 1.34
CA ASP A 130 2.59 -17.56 0.89
C ASP A 130 2.67 -16.99 -0.54
N PRO A 131 2.01 -17.61 -1.54
CA PRO A 131 1.96 -17.10 -2.91
C PRO A 131 1.48 -15.65 -3.03
N VAL A 132 0.61 -15.19 -2.13
CA VAL A 132 0.04 -13.83 -2.14
C VAL A 132 1.13 -12.77 -1.97
N VAL A 133 2.14 -13.03 -1.14
CA VAL A 133 3.29 -12.13 -0.94
C VAL A 133 4.05 -11.94 -2.25
N PHE A 134 4.27 -13.01 -3.01
CA PHE A 134 4.97 -12.95 -4.29
C PHE A 134 4.16 -12.17 -5.32
N HIS A 135 2.86 -12.43 -5.40
CA HIS A 135 1.94 -11.73 -6.27
C HIS A 135 1.89 -10.22 -5.96
N ASN A 136 1.72 -9.86 -4.69
CA ASN A 136 1.68 -8.47 -4.27
C ASN A 136 3.01 -7.73 -4.53
N GLY A 137 4.15 -8.38 -4.29
CA GLY A 137 5.46 -7.84 -4.63
C GLY A 137 5.61 -7.57 -6.13
N CYS A 138 5.14 -8.50 -6.97
CA CYS A 138 5.11 -8.34 -8.43
C CYS A 138 4.30 -7.10 -8.85
N LEU A 139 3.09 -6.94 -8.30
CA LEU A 139 2.26 -5.78 -8.65
C LEU A 139 2.82 -4.46 -8.12
N LEU A 140 3.43 -4.45 -6.92
CA LEU A 140 4.05 -3.23 -6.38
C LEU A 140 5.23 -2.77 -7.26
N LEU A 141 6.10 -3.68 -7.69
CA LEU A 141 7.20 -3.35 -8.60
C LEU A 141 6.70 -2.80 -9.95
N TYR A 142 5.59 -3.36 -10.46
CA TYR A 142 4.91 -2.86 -11.64
C TYR A 142 4.36 -1.44 -11.44
N ASP A 143 3.61 -1.20 -10.35
CA ASP A 143 3.01 0.10 -10.05
C ASP A 143 4.08 1.20 -9.86
N LEU A 144 5.25 0.84 -9.32
CA LEU A 144 6.40 1.74 -9.16
C LEU A 144 7.19 1.98 -10.45
N HIS A 145 6.89 1.26 -11.53
CA HIS A 145 7.61 1.31 -12.81
C HIS A 145 9.10 0.92 -12.67
N CYS A 146 9.40 -0.05 -11.80
CA CYS A 146 10.73 -0.62 -11.60
C CYS A 146 10.97 -1.74 -12.63
N GLU A 147 11.19 -1.38 -13.91
CA GLU A 147 11.25 -2.33 -15.03
C GLU A 147 12.27 -3.47 -14.85
N ALA A 148 13.49 -3.13 -14.43
CA ALA A 148 14.57 -4.10 -14.30
C ALA A 148 14.29 -5.08 -13.15
N GLU A 149 13.86 -4.54 -12.00
CA GLU A 149 13.52 -5.31 -10.81
C GLU A 149 12.28 -6.18 -11.06
N PHE A 150 11.23 -5.62 -11.67
CA PHE A 150 10.03 -6.36 -12.06
C PHE A 150 10.36 -7.54 -12.99
N SER A 151 11.21 -7.32 -14.00
CA SER A 151 11.55 -8.35 -14.97
C SER A 151 12.25 -9.53 -14.31
N GLN A 152 13.27 -9.26 -13.49
CA GLN A 152 14.00 -10.29 -12.74
C GLN A 152 13.09 -11.00 -11.74
N TYR A 153 12.21 -10.25 -11.08
CA TYR A 153 11.27 -10.77 -10.11
C TYR A 153 10.26 -11.74 -10.75
N ALA A 154 9.66 -11.35 -11.88
CA ALA A 154 8.71 -12.17 -12.61
C ALA A 154 9.37 -13.45 -13.16
N ASP A 155 10.62 -13.37 -13.62
CA ASP A 155 11.36 -14.55 -14.09
C ASP A 155 11.68 -15.53 -12.96
N ARG A 156 11.97 -15.02 -11.76
CA ARG A 156 12.31 -15.85 -10.61
C ARG A 156 11.08 -16.48 -9.95
N TYR A 157 10.01 -15.71 -9.78
CA TYR A 157 8.86 -16.07 -8.94
C TYR A 157 7.58 -16.37 -9.72
N GLY A 158 7.62 -16.44 -11.06
CA GLY A 158 6.44 -16.60 -11.92
C GLY A 158 5.48 -17.71 -11.47
N THR A 159 6.00 -18.89 -11.10
CA THR A 159 5.17 -20.00 -10.60
C THR A 159 4.45 -19.69 -9.29
N LEU A 160 5.10 -19.00 -8.34
CA LEU A 160 4.48 -18.61 -7.07
C LEU A 160 3.46 -17.48 -7.30
N ILE A 161 3.74 -16.54 -8.20
CA ILE A 161 2.83 -15.46 -8.57
C ILE A 161 1.53 -16.00 -9.17
N GLU A 162 1.62 -17.02 -10.04
CA GLU A 162 0.47 -17.66 -10.67
C GLU A 162 -0.42 -18.39 -9.65
N GLN A 163 0.18 -19.02 -8.64
CA GLN A 163 -0.52 -19.78 -7.60
C GLN A 163 -1.46 -18.94 -6.72
N ALA A 164 -1.24 -17.62 -6.62
CA ALA A 164 -2.06 -16.74 -5.78
C ALA A 164 -3.42 -16.41 -6.41
N TYR A 165 -3.42 -15.47 -7.36
CA TYR A 165 -4.63 -14.96 -8.02
C TYR A 165 -4.63 -15.22 -9.53
N GLY A 166 -3.83 -16.20 -10.01
CA GLY A 166 -3.87 -16.66 -11.40
C GLY A 166 -3.20 -15.72 -12.41
N LEU A 167 -2.26 -14.87 -11.98
CA LEU A 167 -1.47 -14.05 -12.90
C LEU A 167 -0.45 -14.95 -13.62
N ASP A 168 -0.84 -15.42 -14.80
CA ASP A 168 -0.08 -16.39 -15.61
C ASP A 168 1.11 -15.75 -16.36
N GLU A 169 1.92 -16.61 -16.99
CA GLU A 169 3.10 -16.21 -17.77
C GLU A 169 2.76 -15.18 -18.86
N LYS A 170 1.59 -15.32 -19.49
CA LYS A 170 1.14 -14.38 -20.52
C LYS A 170 0.84 -13.01 -19.91
N GLY A 171 0.14 -12.96 -18.78
CA GLY A 171 -0.12 -11.73 -18.04
C GLY A 171 1.17 -11.03 -17.62
N LEU A 172 2.14 -11.77 -17.09
CA LEU A 172 3.47 -11.24 -16.76
C LEU A 172 4.20 -10.70 -17.99
N ALA A 173 4.17 -11.42 -19.11
CA ALA A 173 4.80 -10.97 -20.35
C ALA A 173 4.15 -9.69 -20.91
N ASP A 174 2.82 -9.57 -20.81
CA ASP A 174 2.12 -8.36 -21.26
C ASP A 174 2.42 -7.16 -20.34
N MET A 175 2.52 -7.37 -19.03
CA MET A 175 2.98 -6.34 -18.09
C MET A 175 4.42 -5.86 -18.38
N LYS A 176 5.35 -6.78 -18.67
CA LYS A 176 6.72 -6.43 -19.08
C LYS A 176 6.73 -5.52 -20.31
N LYS A 177 5.94 -5.85 -21.34
CA LYS A 177 5.83 -5.03 -22.56
C LYS A 177 5.32 -3.63 -22.25
N THR A 178 4.31 -3.50 -21.38
CA THR A 178 3.77 -2.20 -20.99
C THR A 178 4.83 -1.35 -20.27
N LEU A 179 5.66 -1.94 -19.41
CA LEU A 179 6.75 -1.21 -18.75
C LEU A 179 7.82 -0.75 -19.74
N SER A 180 8.26 -1.63 -20.66
CA SER A 180 9.28 -1.30 -21.66
C SER A 180 8.82 -0.30 -22.72
N ALA A 181 7.50 -0.10 -22.89
CA ALA A 181 6.96 0.90 -23.79
C ALA A 181 7.13 2.35 -23.27
N GLY A 182 7.47 2.51 -21.98
CA GLY A 182 7.54 3.80 -21.30
C GLY A 182 6.17 4.39 -20.97
N PRO A 183 6.10 5.35 -20.02
CA PRO A 183 4.88 6.09 -19.70
C PRO A 183 4.46 7.10 -20.79
#